data_AF-A0A8X7BIQ3-F1
#
_entry.id   AF-A0A8X7BIQ3-F1
#
_cell.length_a   1.000
_cell.length_b   1.000
_cell.length_c   1.000
_cell.angle_alpha   90.00
_cell.angle_beta   90.00
_cell.angle_gamma   90.00
#
_symmetry.space_group_name_H-M   'P 1'
#
loop_
_entity.id
_entity.type
_entity.pdbx_description
1 polymer ?
#
loop_
_entity_poly.entity_id
_entity_poly.type
_entity_poly.pdbx_seq_one_letter_code
_entity_poly.pdbx_strand_id
1 'polypeptide(L)' 'MAFLGKGKKQDMLQLAEELGINATLNMTVPSIKIAITNSEGYEEEFVKNLYQTIIANGKKIGEVRKGYKNEIGRVRKG' A
#
# COMPACT_ATOMS: atom_id res chain seq x y z
N MET A 1 2.65 -5.45 -16.56
CA MET A 1 2.51 -4.51 -15.42
C MET A 1 3.32 -4.96 -14.19
N ALA A 2 4.64 -4.75 -14.21
CA ALA A 2 5.53 -5.23 -13.16
C ALA A 2 5.46 -4.42 -11.84
N PHE A 3 4.96 -3.17 -11.88
CA PHE A 3 5.01 -2.27 -10.71
C PHE A 3 4.01 -2.66 -9.60
N LEU A 4 2.83 -3.19 -9.95
CA LEU A 4 1.85 -3.70 -8.98
C LEU A 4 2.37 -4.89 -8.16
N GLY A 5 3.50 -5.49 -8.54
CA GLY A 5 4.17 -6.55 -7.77
C GLY A 5 5.11 -6.06 -6.66
N LYS A 6 5.37 -4.74 -6.53
CA LYS A 6 6.39 -4.19 -5.62
C LYS A 6 5.90 -3.96 -4.17
N GLY A 7 4.59 -3.95 -3.94
CA GLY A 7 3.96 -3.69 -2.64
C GLY A 7 3.29 -4.91 -2.03
N LYS A 8 2.80 -4.77 -0.79
CA LYS A 8 1.98 -5.78 -0.11
C LYS A 8 0.55 -5.76 -0.63
N LYS A 9 -0.20 -6.83 -0.35
CA LYS A 9 -1.64 -6.88 -0.62
C LYS A 9 -2.39 -5.67 -0.02
N GLN A 10 -2.03 -5.25 1.18
CA GLN A 10 -2.64 -4.09 1.85
C GLN A 10 -2.38 -2.79 1.09
N ASP A 11 -1.17 -2.56 0.60
CA ASP A 11 -0.83 -1.36 -0.19
C ASP A 11 -1.67 -1.31 -1.47
N MET A 12 -1.94 -2.47 -2.08
CA MET A 12 -2.76 -2.59 -3.29
C MET A 12 -4.25 -2.38 -3.02
N LEU A 13 -4.75 -2.79 -1.85
CA LEU A 13 -6.12 -2.50 -1.42
C LEU A 13 -6.31 -1.00 -1.19
N GLN A 14 -5.34 -0.36 -0.54
CA GLN A 14 -5.36 1.10 -0.37
C GLN A 14 -5.33 1.81 -1.73
N LEU A 15 -4.50 1.35 -2.68
CA LEU A 15 -4.49 1.89 -4.03
C LEU A 15 -5.87 1.80 -4.70
N ALA A 16 -6.55 0.66 -4.58
CA ALA A 16 -7.88 0.49 -5.13
C ALA A 16 -8.89 1.44 -4.47
N GLU A 17 -8.84 1.61 -3.14
CA GLU A 17 -9.68 2.55 -2.40
C GLU A 17 -9.47 4.01 -2.85
N GLU A 18 -8.22 4.45 -3.05
CA GLU A 18 -7.87 5.79 -3.56
C GLU A 18 -8.37 6.00 -4.99
N LEU A 19 -8.46 4.94 -5.79
CA LEU A 19 -9.04 4.97 -7.14
C LEU A 19 -10.58 4.85 -7.13
N GLY A 20 -11.21 4.79 -5.96
CA GLY A 20 -12.66 4.58 -5.83
C GLY A 20 -13.13 3.17 -6.21
N ILE A 21 -12.19 2.22 -6.29
CA ILE A 21 -12.45 0.82 -6.63
C ILE A 21 -12.68 0.05 -5.32
N ASN A 22 -13.88 -0.52 -5.18
CA ASN A 22 -14.22 -1.36 -4.03
C ASN A 22 -13.44 -2.68 -4.05
N ALA A 23 -12.22 -2.67 -3.52
CA ALA A 23 -11.42 -3.86 -3.32
C ALA A 23 -11.50 -4.34 -1.87
N THR A 24 -11.84 -5.61 -1.68
CA THR A 24 -11.97 -6.20 -0.34
C THR A 24 -10.80 -7.12 -0.02
N LEU A 25 -10.52 -7.30 1.29
CA LEU A 25 -9.50 -8.23 1.78
C LEU A 25 -9.71 -9.67 1.33
N ASN A 26 -10.94 -10.05 0.94
CA ASN A 26 -11.28 -11.37 0.42
C ASN A 26 -10.84 -11.55 -1.04
N MET A 27 -10.59 -10.47 -1.78
CA MET A 27 -10.11 -10.55 -3.16
C MET A 27 -8.67 -11.03 -3.22
N THR A 28 -8.34 -11.77 -4.28
CA THR A 28 -6.97 -12.20 -4.54
C THR A 28 -6.15 -11.06 -5.13
N VAL A 29 -4.82 -11.08 -4.95
CA VAL A 29 -3.93 -10.07 -5.56
C VAL A 29 -4.12 -9.96 -7.09
N PRO A 30 -4.24 -11.07 -7.85
CA PRO A 30 -4.59 -10.99 -9.27
C PRO A 30 -5.93 -10.29 -9.53
N SER A 31 -6.97 -10.59 -8.77
CA SER A 31 -8.30 -9.96 -8.95
C SER A 31 -8.26 -8.46 -8.74
N ILE A 32 -7.51 -7.98 -7.74
CA ILE A 32 -7.38 -6.55 -7.45
C ILE A 32 -6.61 -5.85 -8.58
N LYS A 33 -5.54 -6.48 -9.11
CA LYS A 33 -4.82 -5.95 -10.28
C LYS A 33 -5.75 -5.77 -11.47
N ILE A 34 -6.55 -6.79 -11.78
CA ILE A 34 -7.49 -6.74 -12.90
C ILE A 34 -8.52 -5.62 -12.70
N ALA A 35 -9.03 -5.44 -11.48
CA ALA A 35 -9.98 -4.36 -11.18
C ALA A 35 -9.38 -2.97 -11.40
N ILE A 36 -8.12 -2.75 -11.01
CA ILE A 36 -7.40 -1.50 -11.22
C ILE A 36 -7.20 -1.24 -12.72
N THR A 37 -6.75 -2.24 -13.46
CA THR A 37 -6.42 -2.09 -14.88
C THR A 37 -7.62 -1.98 -15.79
N ASN A 38 -8.75 -2.56 -15.37
CA ASN A 38 -10.02 -2.48 -16.09
C ASN A 38 -10.85 -1.26 -15.67
N SER A 39 -10.35 -0.42 -14.77
CA SER A 39 -11.06 0.81 -14.38
C SER A 39 -11.14 1.78 -15.56
N GLU A 40 -12.30 2.41 -15.71
CA GLU A 40 -12.50 3.45 -16.71
C GLU A 40 -11.66 4.67 -16.32
N GLY A 41 -10.69 5.03 -17.16
CA GLY A 41 -9.70 6.06 -16.83
C GLY A 41 -8.40 5.53 -16.22
N TYR A 42 -8.09 4.23 -16.33
CA TYR A 42 -6.78 3.70 -15.95
C TYR A 42 -5.65 4.40 -16.71
N GLU A 43 -4.83 5.16 -15.98
CA GLU A 43 -3.60 5.78 -16.48
C GLU A 43 -2.39 5.17 -15.77
N GLU A 44 -1.56 4.45 -16.53
CA GLU A 44 -0.46 3.65 -15.95
C GLU A 44 0.54 4.51 -15.15
N GLU A 45 0.91 5.68 -15.65
CA GLU A 45 1.86 6.56 -14.96
C GLU A 45 1.28 7.14 -13.66
N PHE A 46 0.02 7.58 -13.69
CA PHE A 46 -0.68 8.08 -12.51
C PHE A 46 -0.78 6.98 -11.44
N VAL A 47 -1.27 5.80 -11.81
CA VAL A 47 -1.43 4.66 -10.89
C VAL A 47 -0.08 4.20 -10.34
N LYS A 48 0.98 4.21 -11.17
CA LYS A 48 2.33 3.88 -10.74
C LYS A 48 2.88 4.90 -9.73
N ASN A 49 2.68 6.19 -9.96
CA ASN A 49 3.12 7.26 -9.05
C ASN A 49 2.35 7.24 -7.72
N LEU A 50 1.04 7.02 -7.79
CA LEU A 50 0.19 6.86 -6.60
C LEU A 50 0.61 5.64 -5.78
N TYR A 51 0.82 4.49 -6.43
CA TYR A 51 1.23 3.26 -5.73
C TYR A 51 2.60 3.39 -5.08
N GLN A 52 3.56 4.06 -5.73
CA GLN A 52 4.86 4.33 -5.13
C GLN A 52 4.74 5.21 -3.87
N THR A 53 3.87 6.22 -3.91
CA THR A 53 3.60 7.09 -2.76
C THR A 53 3.01 6.32 -1.59
N ILE A 54 2.04 5.42 -1.85
CA ILE A 54 1.43 4.56 -0.83
C ILE A 54 2.50 3.66 -0.19
N ILE A 55 3.31 2.97 -0.99
CA ILE A 55 4.38 2.09 -0.48
C ILE A 55 5.40 2.89 0.34
N ALA A 56 5.80 4.08 -0.11
CA ALA A 56 6.73 4.94 0.59
C ALA A 56 6.18 5.40 1.95
N ASN A 57 4.91 5.81 1.99
CA ASN A 57 4.23 6.22 3.21
C ASN A 57 4.09 5.05 4.21
N GLY A 58 3.71 3.86 3.74
CA GLY A 58 3.64 2.65 4.56
C GLY A 58 4.98 2.29 5.21
N LYS A 59 6.10 2.48 4.49
CA LYS A 59 7.45 2.28 5.04
C LYS A 59 7.79 3.31 6.13
N LYS A 60 7.54 4.60 5.89
CA LYS A 60 7.76 5.66 6.87
C LYS A 60 7.03 5.41 8.19
N ILE A 61 5.75 5.04 8.12
CA ILE A 61 4.94 4.76 9.32
C ILE A 61 5.48 3.52 10.06
N GLY A 62 5.91 2.49 9.31
CA GLY A 62 6.52 1.29 9.88
C GLY A 62 7.84 1.56 10.63
N GLU A 63 8.67 2.45 10.11
CA GLU A 63 9.94 2.87 10.74
C GLU A 63 9.70 3.70 12.00
N VAL A 64 8.79 4.66 11.93
CA VAL A 64 8.39 5.47 13.09
C VAL A 64 7.85 4.59 14.23
N ARG A 65 6.99 3.60 13.93
CA ARG A 65 6.49 2.64 14.93
C ARG A 65 7.58 1.77 15.56
N LYS A 66 8.64 1.42 14.81
CA LYS A 66 9.79 0.69 15.36
C LYS A 66 10.63 1.59 16.28
N GLY A 67 10.81 2.86 15.91
CA GLY A 67 11.49 3.87 16.74
C GLY A 67 10.84 3.99 18.12
N TYR A 68 9.52 4.21 18.16
CA TYR A 68 8.79 4.35 19.43
C TYR A 68 8.83 3.10 20.32
N LYS A 69 8.74 1.88 19.75
CA LYS A 69 8.84 0.64 20.54
C LYS A 69 10.23 0.48 21.17
N ASN A 70 11.28 0.88 20.46
CA ASN A 70 12.66 0.81 20.95
C ASN A 70 12.91 1.83 22.06
N GLU A 71 12.27 3.00 22.01
CA GLU A 71 12.38 4.04 23.03
C GLU A 71 11.62 3.67 24.32
N ILE A 72 10.36 3.23 24.21
CA ILE A 72 9.56 2.79 25.37
C ILE A 72 10.20 1.58 26.07
N GLY A 73 10.86 0.68 25.32
CA GLY A 73 11.59 -0.46 25.87
C GLY A 73 12.84 -0.07 26.67
N ARG A 74 13.46 1.08 26.37
CA ARG A 74 14.63 1.59 27.11
C ARG A 74 14.23 2.31 28.40
N VAL A 75 13.13 3.07 28.39
CA VAL A 75 12.66 3.84 29.55
C VAL A 75 12.21 2.95 30.72
N ARG A 76 11.77 1.71 30.46
CA ARG A 76 11.31 0.78 31.52
C ARG A 76 12.42 -0.02 32.20
N LYS A 77 13.68 0.16 31.80
CA LYS A 77 14.83 -0.62 32.29
C LYS A 77 15.87 0.21 33.06
N GLY A 78 15.58 1.48 33.32
CA GLY A 78 16.39 2.40 34.13
C GLY A 78 15.80 2.64 35.50
#